data_AF-C3KK83-F1
#
_entry.id   AF-C3KK83-F1
#
_cell.length_a   1.000
_cell.length_b   1.000
_cell.length_c   1.000
_cell.angle_alpha   90.00
_cell.angle_beta   90.00
_cell.angle_gamma   90.00
#
_symmetry.space_group_name_H-M   'P 1'
#
loop_
_entity.id
_entity.type
_entity.pdbx_description
1 polymer ?
#
loop_
_entity_poly.entity_id
_entity_poly.type
_entity_poly.pdbx_seq_one_letter_code
_entity_poly.pdbx_strand_id
1 'polypeptide(L)'
;MKLFPQSVCKLAFLSFCFVLITVRESDSTFVPGRCLCPHTQPGVRGQLKELTVYPKSPNCDRVTVIVTLKSTNDPVCLNPEGRLGKQLIRCWNRAHELGRNVMLCLKRRKRGRGRQRQRSRGLNRKTSSSNSQ
;
A
#
# COMPACT_ATOMS: atom_id res chain seq x y z
N MET A 1 35.88 -31.61 -41.56
CA MET A 1 35.29 -30.35 -41.04
C MET A 1 35.87 -30.09 -39.66
N LYS A 2 36.68 -29.04 -39.47
CA LYS A 2 37.26 -28.68 -38.16
C LYS A 2 36.21 -27.90 -37.37
N LEU A 3 35.47 -28.55 -36.47
CA LEU A 3 34.62 -27.82 -35.53
C LEU A 3 35.51 -27.21 -34.45
N PHE A 4 35.60 -25.88 -34.44
CA PHE A 4 36.36 -25.15 -33.42
C PHE A 4 35.66 -25.33 -32.07
N PRO A 5 36.31 -25.97 -31.08
CA PRO A 5 35.69 -26.32 -29.80
C PRO A 5 35.16 -25.09 -29.06
N GLN A 6 35.84 -23.95 -29.21
CA GLN A 6 35.40 -22.66 -28.67
C GLN A 6 34.06 -22.19 -29.27
N SER A 7 33.82 -22.44 -30.55
CA SER A 7 32.59 -22.05 -31.22
C SER A 7 31.42 -22.95 -30.79
N VAL A 8 31.68 -24.24 -30.59
CA VAL A 8 30.69 -25.20 -30.09
C VAL A 8 30.27 -24.86 -28.65
N CYS A 9 31.24 -24.56 -27.77
CA CYS A 9 30.94 -24.17 -26.39
C CYS A 9 30.11 -22.87 -26.31
N LYS A 10 30.41 -21.87 -27.14
CA LYS A 10 29.63 -20.62 -27.18
C LYS A 10 28.18 -20.85 -27.61
N LEU A 11 27.97 -21.66 -28.64
CA LEU A 11 26.62 -22.00 -29.13
C LEU A 11 25.83 -22.82 -28.10
N ALA A 12 26.48 -23.77 -27.43
CA ALA A 12 25.85 -24.55 -26.36
C ALA A 12 25.43 -23.66 -25.18
N PHE A 13 26.28 -22.71 -24.78
CA PHE A 13 25.97 -21.77 -23.70
C PHE A 13 24.81 -20.84 -24.08
N LEU A 14 24.82 -20.28 -25.29
CA LEU A 14 23.73 -19.45 -25.80
C LEU A 14 22.40 -20.22 -25.85
N SER A 15 22.42 -21.46 -26.34
CA SER A 15 21.25 -22.35 -26.36
C SER A 15 20.72 -22.62 -24.95
N PHE A 16 21.60 -22.92 -23.99
CA PHE A 16 21.22 -23.13 -22.60
C PHE A 16 20.62 -21.88 -21.96
N CYS A 17 21.21 -20.70 -22.17
CA CYS A 17 20.65 -19.43 -21.72
C CYS A 17 19.27 -19.17 -22.31
N PHE A 18 19.08 -19.47 -23.60
CA PHE A 18 17.79 -19.30 -24.27
C PHE A 18 16.73 -20.22 -23.66
N VAL A 19 17.06 -21.49 -23.40
CA VAL A 19 16.17 -22.42 -22.69
C VAL A 19 15.83 -21.90 -21.29
N LEU A 20 16.80 -21.43 -20.52
CA LEU A 20 16.55 -20.86 -19.19
C LEU A 20 15.62 -19.64 -19.24
N ILE A 21 15.78 -18.76 -20.23
CA ILE A 21 14.91 -17.59 -20.42
C ILE A 21 13.49 -18.06 -20.76
N THR A 22 13.33 -19.00 -21.71
CA THR A 22 12.00 -19.52 -22.08
C THR A 22 11.31 -20.28 -20.93
N VAL A 23 12.06 -20.94 -20.04
CA VAL A 23 11.50 -21.60 -18.85
C VAL A 23 11.03 -20.59 -17.80
N ARG A 24 11.65 -19.41 -17.72
CA ARG A 24 11.17 -18.32 -16.83
C ARG A 24 9.83 -17.73 -17.31
N GLU A 25 9.47 -17.97 -18.57
CA GLU A 25 8.23 -17.53 -19.22
C GLU A 25 7.13 -18.60 -19.20
N SER A 26 7.32 -19.65 -18.38
CA SER A 26 6.19 -20.49 -17.97
C SER A 26 5.41 -19.74 -16.89
N ASP A 27 4.44 -18.94 -17.32
CA ASP A 27 3.40 -18.40 -16.46
C ASP A 27 2.83 -19.56 -15.65
N SER A 28 3.19 -19.61 -14.37
CA SER A 28 2.61 -20.55 -13.41
C SER A 28 1.10 -20.47 -13.56
N THR A 29 0.47 -21.58 -13.94
CA THR A 29 -0.99 -21.71 -14.07
C THR A 29 -1.65 -20.88 -12.97
N PHE A 30 -2.44 -19.87 -13.36
CA PHE A 30 -3.11 -18.97 -12.43
C PHE A 30 -4.07 -19.79 -11.56
N VAL A 31 -3.56 -20.34 -10.47
CA VAL A 31 -4.37 -20.84 -9.37
C VAL A 31 -4.83 -19.58 -8.65
N PRO A 32 -6.15 -19.34 -8.52
CA PRO A 32 -6.65 -18.21 -7.75
C PRO A 32 -6.05 -18.30 -6.34
N GLY A 33 -5.06 -17.46 -6.09
CA GLY A 33 -4.32 -17.50 -4.85
C GLY A 33 -5.26 -17.18 -3.68
N ARG A 34 -5.07 -17.88 -2.55
CA ARG A 34 -5.90 -17.66 -1.36
C ARG A 34 -5.34 -16.48 -0.58
N CYS A 35 -6.04 -15.35 -0.63
CA CYS A 35 -5.74 -14.21 0.24
C CYS A 35 -5.91 -14.60 1.71
N LEU A 36 -5.06 -14.06 2.59
CA LEU A 36 -5.12 -14.31 4.05
C LEU A 36 -6.48 -13.94 4.66
N CYS A 37 -7.13 -12.93 4.07
CA CYS A 37 -8.44 -12.43 4.49
C CYS A 37 -9.51 -12.77 3.45
N PRO A 38 -10.28 -13.87 3.62
CA PRO A 38 -11.41 -14.18 2.73
C PRO A 38 -12.58 -13.20 2.95
N HIS A 39 -12.74 -12.69 4.17
CA HIS A 39 -13.75 -11.70 4.53
C HIS A 39 -13.09 -10.43 5.06
N THR A 40 -13.70 -9.29 4.73
CA THR A 40 -13.20 -7.97 5.14
C THR A 40 -14.32 -7.13 5.71
N GLN A 41 -13.97 -6.27 6.66
CA GLN A 41 -14.91 -5.32 7.26
C GLN A 41 -14.65 -3.89 6.73
N PRO A 42 -15.67 -3.05 6.56
CA PRO A 42 -15.51 -1.69 6.03
C PRO A 42 -14.69 -0.77 6.95
N GLY A 43 -14.66 -1.08 8.24
CA GLY A 43 -13.92 -0.33 9.25
C GLY A 43 -14.11 -0.92 10.63
N VAL A 44 -13.27 -0.47 11.57
CA VAL A 44 -13.33 -0.85 12.98
C VAL A 44 -13.37 0.40 13.85
N ARG A 45 -14.00 0.30 15.01
CA ARG A 45 -14.01 1.35 16.04
C ARG A 45 -13.04 0.96 17.15
N GLY A 46 -12.43 1.95 17.78
CA GLY A 46 -11.50 1.74 18.91
C GLY A 46 -10.07 2.18 18.59
N GLN A 47 -9.18 1.96 19.56
CA GLN A 47 -7.75 2.23 19.38
C GLN A 47 -7.07 1.01 18.74
N LEU A 48 -6.29 1.27 17.70
CA LEU A 48 -5.52 0.25 17.00
C LEU A 48 -4.13 0.12 17.64
N LYS A 49 -3.67 -1.11 17.76
CA LYS A 49 -2.37 -1.50 18.30
C LYS A 49 -1.34 -1.65 17.18
N GLU A 50 -1.74 -2.34 16.12
CA GLU A 50 -0.84 -2.80 15.07
C GLU A 50 -1.52 -2.70 13.69
N LEU A 51 -0.69 -2.52 12.66
CA LEU A 51 -1.06 -2.44 11.25
C LEU A 51 -0.12 -3.30 10.43
N THR A 52 -0.70 -4.25 9.69
CA THR A 52 0.01 -5.09 8.74
C THR A 52 -0.65 -4.94 7.38
N VAL A 53 0.14 -4.63 6.35
CA VAL A 53 -0.33 -4.49 4.97
C VAL A 53 0.48 -5.43 4.10
N TYR A 54 -0.22 -6.33 3.41
CA TYR A 54 0.38 -7.20 2.39
C TYR A 54 0.03 -6.65 1.01
N PRO A 55 1.03 -6.30 0.18
CA PRO A 55 0.78 -5.91 -1.20
C PRO A 55 0.25 -7.09 -2.01
N LYS A 56 -0.21 -6.80 -3.23
CA LYS A 56 -0.57 -7.84 -4.20
C LYS A 56 0.62 -8.76 -4.43
N SER A 57 0.37 -10.06 -4.51
CA SER A 57 1.38 -11.08 -4.74
C SER A 57 0.83 -12.13 -5.71
N PRO A 58 1.67 -13.03 -6.26
CA PRO A 58 1.19 -14.12 -7.12
C PRO A 58 0.10 -14.99 -6.45
N ASN A 59 0.09 -15.03 -5.11
CA ASN A 59 -0.87 -15.79 -4.31
C ASN A 59 -2.07 -14.96 -3.81
N CYS A 60 -2.16 -13.66 -4.12
CA CYS A 60 -3.33 -12.84 -3.79
C CYS A 60 -3.35 -11.59 -4.67
N ASP A 61 -4.39 -11.46 -5.50
CA ASP A 61 -4.60 -10.36 -6.45
C ASP A 61 -4.99 -9.03 -5.78
N ARG A 62 -5.22 -9.04 -4.47
CA ARG A 62 -5.71 -7.92 -3.66
C ARG A 62 -4.70 -7.52 -2.59
N VAL A 63 -4.71 -6.24 -2.25
CA VAL A 63 -3.98 -5.73 -1.07
C VAL A 63 -4.74 -6.19 0.18
N THR A 64 -4.04 -6.83 1.12
CA THR A 64 -4.63 -7.26 2.39
C THR A 64 -4.23 -6.29 3.49
N VAL A 65 -5.21 -5.77 4.22
CA VAL A 65 -5.00 -4.83 5.34
C VAL A 65 -5.52 -5.46 6.61
N ILE A 66 -4.65 -5.61 7.61
CA ILE A 66 -4.99 -6.21 8.90
C ILE A 66 -4.63 -5.22 9.98
N VAL A 67 -5.56 -5.01 10.92
CA VAL A 67 -5.33 -4.18 12.10
C VAL A 67 -5.66 -4.96 13.35
N THR A 68 -4.87 -4.76 14.40
CA THR A 68 -5.13 -5.37 15.70
C THR A 68 -5.72 -4.33 16.64
N LEU A 69 -6.85 -4.62 17.28
CA LEU A 69 -7.44 -3.71 18.28
C LEU A 69 -6.68 -3.80 19.60
N LYS A 70 -6.48 -2.67 20.29
CA LYS A 70 -5.88 -2.69 21.64
C LYS A 70 -6.78 -3.33 22.70
N SER A 71 -8.09 -3.22 22.53
CA SER A 71 -9.06 -3.71 23.52
C SER A 71 -9.14 -5.23 23.56
N THR A 72 -9.22 -5.87 22.39
CA THR A 72 -9.39 -7.33 22.29
C THR A 72 -8.11 -8.06 21.91
N ASN A 73 -7.11 -7.36 21.36
CA ASN A 73 -5.92 -7.94 20.72
C ASN A 73 -6.23 -8.84 19.51
N ASP A 74 -7.46 -8.80 18.98
CA ASP A 74 -7.82 -9.60 17.80
C ASP A 74 -7.38 -8.92 16.51
N PRO A 75 -6.81 -9.67 15.55
CA PRO A 75 -6.56 -9.19 14.21
C PRO A 75 -7.87 -9.11 13.42
N VAL A 76 -8.09 -7.97 12.77
CA VAL A 76 -9.28 -7.73 11.94
C VAL A 76 -8.87 -7.32 10.54
N CYS A 77 -9.41 -8.03 9.55
CA CYS A 77 -9.24 -7.74 8.14
C CYS A 77 -10.11 -6.54 7.73
N LEU A 78 -9.48 -5.51 7.15
CA LEU A 78 -10.15 -4.34 6.62
C LEU A 78 -10.30 -4.40 5.10
N ASN A 79 -11.41 -3.87 4.59
CA ASN A 79 -11.62 -3.74 3.16
C ASN A 79 -10.65 -2.69 2.60
N PRO A 80 -9.74 -3.06 1.66
CA PRO A 80 -8.78 -2.13 1.07
C PRO A 80 -9.46 -0.98 0.32
N GLU A 81 -10.67 -1.20 -0.21
CA GLU A 81 -11.44 -0.19 -0.94
C GLU A 81 -12.26 0.73 -0.02
N GLY A 82 -12.42 0.34 1.24
CA GLY A 82 -13.11 1.12 2.26
C GLY A 82 -12.35 2.39 2.66
N ARG A 83 -13.06 3.36 3.24
CA ARG A 83 -12.47 4.65 3.65
C ARG A 83 -11.27 4.47 4.60
N LEU A 84 -11.40 3.58 5.59
CA LEU A 84 -10.35 3.31 6.56
C LEU A 84 -9.17 2.57 5.91
N GLY A 85 -9.45 1.52 5.13
CA GLY A 85 -8.43 0.78 4.37
C GLY A 85 -7.61 1.69 3.46
N LYS A 86 -8.27 2.47 2.59
CA LYS A 86 -7.61 3.45 1.70
C LYS A 86 -6.76 4.48 2.45
N GLN A 87 -7.18 4.89 3.64
CA GLN A 87 -6.39 5.82 4.45
C GLN A 87 -5.13 5.16 5.01
N LEU A 88 -5.25 3.94 5.53
CA LEU A 88 -4.13 3.18 6.09
C LEU A 88 -3.13 2.80 5.02
N ILE A 89 -3.58 2.29 3.87
CA ILE A 89 -2.73 1.94 2.72
C ILE A 89 -1.90 3.15 2.27
N ARG A 90 -2.54 4.31 2.06
CA ARG A 90 -1.82 5.53 1.64
C ARG A 90 -0.77 5.99 2.65
N CYS A 91 -1.07 5.88 3.94
CA CYS A 91 -0.10 6.21 4.97
C CYS A 91 1.04 5.18 5.03
N TRP A 92 0.70 3.90 4.92
CA TRP A 92 1.65 2.80 4.93
C TRP A 92 2.64 2.91 3.76
N ASN A 93 2.17 3.12 2.53
CA ASN A 93 3.03 3.33 1.36
C ASN A 93 4.04 4.45 1.61
N ARG A 94 3.56 5.62 2.08
CA ARG A 94 4.42 6.77 2.39
C ARG A 94 5.40 6.50 3.53
N ALA A 95 4.98 5.78 4.57
CA ALA A 95 5.85 5.44 5.69
C ALA A 95 6.93 4.46 5.23
N HIS A 96 6.56 3.46 4.43
CA HIS A 96 7.46 2.45 3.88
C HIS A 96 8.51 3.07 2.94
N GLU A 97 8.09 3.90 1.98
CA GLU A 97 8.99 4.62 1.06
C GLU A 97 10.01 5.51 1.79
N LEU A 98 9.60 6.12 2.92
CA LEU A 98 10.44 7.00 3.72
C LEU A 98 11.20 6.27 4.84
N GLY A 99 11.11 4.94 4.94
CA GLY A 99 11.73 4.16 6.02
C GLY A 99 11.25 4.52 7.43
N ARG A 100 10.01 5.02 7.56
CA ARG A 100 9.43 5.46 8.83
C ARG A 100 8.61 4.35 9.49
N ASN A 101 8.44 4.47 10.81
CA ASN A 101 7.65 3.52 11.59
C ASN A 101 6.15 3.55 11.20
N VAL A 102 5.65 2.43 10.66
CA VAL A 102 4.27 2.27 10.20
C VAL A 102 3.20 2.55 11.28
N MET A 103 3.50 2.36 12.57
CA MET A 103 2.54 2.60 13.66
C MET A 103 2.10 4.06 13.77
N LEU A 104 2.83 5.00 13.14
CA LEU A 104 2.37 6.39 13.01
C LEU A 104 1.04 6.51 12.25
N CYS A 105 0.72 5.56 11.37
CA CYS A 105 -0.50 5.53 10.58
C CYS A 105 -1.75 5.21 11.40
N LEU A 106 -1.57 4.59 12.58
CA LEU A 106 -2.64 4.29 13.52
C LEU A 106 -2.99 5.47 14.42
N LYS A 107 -2.10 6.48 14.52
CA LYS A 107 -2.35 7.66 15.35
C LYS A 107 -3.51 8.44 14.74
N ARG A 108 -4.57 8.61 15.54
CA ARG A 108 -5.73 9.43 15.16
C ARG A 108 -5.22 10.83 14.84
N ARG A 109 -5.16 11.19 13.55
CA ARG A 109 -5.00 12.60 13.15
C ARG A 109 -6.17 13.33 13.79
N LYS A 110 -5.94 14.01 14.93
CA LYS A 110 -6.81 15.11 15.35
C LYS A 110 -6.81 16.01 14.13
N ARG A 111 -7.89 15.99 13.33
CA ARG A 111 -8.06 16.91 12.21
C ARG A 111 -7.74 18.27 12.80
N GLY A 112 -6.64 18.87 12.35
CA GLY A 112 -6.27 20.19 12.79
C GLY A 112 -7.47 21.08 12.51
N ARG A 113 -8.15 21.50 13.58
CA ARG A 113 -9.05 22.65 13.64
C ARG A 113 -8.34 23.97 13.23
N GLY A 114 -7.14 23.89 12.63
CA GLY A 114 -6.24 25.01 12.38
C GLY A 114 -6.28 25.61 10.97
N ARG A 115 -6.99 25.02 10.00
CA ARG A 115 -7.06 25.62 8.64
C ARG A 115 -8.32 26.42 8.32
N GLN A 116 -9.37 26.35 9.14
CA GLN A 116 -10.62 27.07 8.86
C GLN A 116 -10.71 28.46 9.53
N ARG A 117 -9.79 28.80 10.44
CA ARG A 117 -9.86 30.06 11.22
C ARG A 117 -9.26 31.30 10.55
N GLN A 118 -8.54 31.16 9.43
CA GLN A 118 -7.93 32.31 8.74
C GLN A 118 -8.80 32.92 7.63
N ARG A 119 -9.77 32.20 7.06
CA ARG A 119 -10.58 32.73 5.94
C ARG A 119 -11.70 33.68 6.37
N SER A 120 -12.21 33.61 7.61
CA SER A 120 -13.28 34.51 8.07
C SER A 120 -12.80 35.88 8.54
N ARG A 121 -11.53 36.02 8.94
CA ARG A 121 -10.98 37.31 9.43
C ARG A 121 -10.58 38.28 8.31
N GLY A 122 -10.40 37.80 7.08
CA GLY A 122 -10.08 38.64 5.91
C GLY A 122 -11.29 39.33 5.29
N LEU A 123 -12.50 38.76 5.43
CA LEU A 123 -13.71 39.33 4.83
C LEU A 123 -14.33 40.44 5.70
N ASN A 124 -14.27 40.31 7.03
CA ASN A 124 -14.84 41.30 7.93
C ASN A 124 -14.03 42.59 8.05
N ARG A 125 -12.73 42.58 7.68
CA ARG A 125 -11.90 43.80 7.72
C ARG A 125 -12.09 44.69 6.49
N LYS A 126 -12.69 44.18 5.41
CA LYS A 126 -12.99 44.96 4.21
C LYS A 126 -14.31 45.75 4.31
N THR A 127 -15.26 45.30 5.12
CA THR A 127 -16.57 45.97 5.27
C THR A 127 -16.55 47.14 6.26
N SER A 128 -15.50 47.27 7.09
CA SER A 128 -15.36 48.36 8.06
C SER A 128 -14.70 49.62 7.49
N SER A 129 -14.15 49.57 6.27
CA SER A 129 -13.41 50.68 5.64
C SER A 129 -14.27 51.53 4.69
N SER A 130 -15.57 51.22 4.56
CA SER A 130 -16.46 51.89 3.60
C SER A 130 -17.54 52.76 4.25
N ASN A 131 -17.46 52.97 5.57
CA ASN A 131 -18.39 53.85 6.28
C ASN A 131 -17.64 54.65 7.34
N SER A 132 -16.86 55.65 6.91
CA SER A 132 -16.36 56.74 7.76
C SER A 132 -15.97 57.92 6.87
N GLN A 133 -16.93 58.85 6.73
CA GLN A 133 -16.84 60.25 6.27
C GLN A 133 -16.59 60.53 4.80
#